data_AF-A0A9N7ZDY0-F1
#
_entry.id   AF-A0A9N7ZDY0-F1
#
_cell.length_a   1.000
_cell.length_b   1.000
_cell.length_c   1.000
_cell.angle_alpha   90.00
_cell.angle_beta   90.00
_cell.angle_gamma   90.00
#
_symmetry.space_group_name_H-M   'P 1'
#
loop_
_entity.id
_entity.type
_entity.pdbx_description
1 polymer ?
#
loop_
_entity_poly.entity_id
_entity_poly.type
_entity_poly.pdbx_seq_one_letter_code
_entity_poly.pdbx_strand_id
1 'polypeptide(L)'
;MNEKGAQNLNEELMVKHLHTLGVVSLHCPAEVGKRTVLLVESLLTVHSDKLAECPEELPALLSLSQFKENSLPCRVKAHAVITLGKLCLQHEELVQKYLPVFARELEVGTEVAVRNNLVVIMCDLCVRYTTIVDHYIPNISACLRDNEAVIREQTLIMLTNLLQVGIVL
;
A
#
# COMPACT_ATOMS: atom_id res chain seq x y z
N MET A 1 24.54 -18.74 16.90
CA MET A 1 23.37 -18.29 16.11
C MET A 1 23.90 -17.68 14.83
N ASN A 2 23.40 -18.12 13.67
CA ASN A 2 23.88 -17.67 12.36
C ASN A 2 23.22 -16.34 11.98
N GLU A 3 23.93 -15.41 11.32
CA GLU A 3 23.44 -14.06 10.97
C GLU A 3 22.10 -14.10 10.21
N LYS A 4 21.90 -15.12 9.37
CA LYS A 4 20.65 -15.37 8.63
C LYS A 4 19.45 -15.68 9.54
N GLY A 5 19.69 -16.33 10.68
CA GLY A 5 18.65 -16.60 11.68
C GLY A 5 18.22 -15.35 12.44
N ALA A 6 19.16 -14.44 12.72
CA ALA A 6 18.87 -13.17 13.37
C ALA A 6 18.12 -12.20 12.44
N GLN A 7 18.47 -12.16 11.14
CA GLN A 7 17.76 -11.35 10.13
C GLN A 7 16.31 -11.81 9.93
N ASN A 8 16.07 -13.11 9.82
CA ASN A 8 14.71 -13.68 9.70
C ASN A 8 13.85 -13.37 10.94
N LEU A 9 14.43 -13.44 12.14
CA LEU A 9 13.72 -13.09 13.38
C LEU A 9 13.35 -11.60 13.41
N ASN A 10 14.24 -10.73 12.96
CA ASN A 10 13.96 -9.30 12.85
C ASN A 10 12.83 -9.02 11.84
N GLU A 11 12.83 -9.69 10.69
CA GLU A 11 11.78 -9.58 9.69
C GLU A 11 10.41 -10.01 10.25
N GLU A 12 10.37 -11.13 10.97
CA GLU A 12 9.14 -11.63 11.57
C GLU A 12 8.58 -10.67 12.64
N LEU A 13 9.45 -10.07 13.45
CA LEU A 13 9.08 -9.05 14.42
C LEU A 13 8.52 -7.80 13.72
N MET A 14 9.18 -7.31 12.67
CA MET A 14 8.68 -6.17 11.89
C MET A 14 7.28 -6.44 11.33
N VAL A 15 7.07 -7.64 10.76
CA VAL A 15 5.77 -8.06 10.22
C VAL A 15 4.70 -8.06 11.32
N LYS A 16 5.00 -8.61 12.50
CA LYS A 16 4.09 -8.60 13.65
C LYS A 16 3.76 -7.18 14.10
N HIS A 17 4.76 -6.31 14.19
CA HIS A 17 4.56 -4.92 14.59
C HIS A 17 3.71 -4.14 13.59
N LEU A 18 3.99 -4.28 12.28
CA LEU A 18 3.18 -3.67 11.21
C LEU A 18 1.73 -4.15 11.28
N HIS A 19 1.53 -5.46 11.39
CA HIS A 19 0.20 -6.03 11.52
C HIS A 19 -0.56 -5.47 12.73
N THR A 20 0.06 -5.51 13.92
CA THR A 20 -0.54 -4.98 15.15
C THR A 20 -0.86 -3.50 15.01
N LEU A 21 0.06 -2.71 14.47
CA LEU A 21 -0.13 -1.28 14.24
C LEU A 21 -1.33 -1.00 13.34
N GLY A 22 -1.43 -1.71 12.22
CA GLY A 22 -2.56 -1.58 11.30
C GLY A 22 -3.89 -2.03 11.91
N VAL A 23 -3.90 -3.06 12.76
CA VAL A 23 -5.14 -3.46 13.47
C VAL A 23 -5.53 -2.41 14.50
N VAL A 24 -4.57 -1.91 15.29
CA VAL A 24 -4.82 -0.87 16.29
C VAL A 24 -5.31 0.41 15.64
N SER A 25 -4.81 0.79 14.46
CA SER A 25 -5.29 2.00 13.77
C SER A 25 -6.76 1.93 13.42
N LEU A 26 -7.28 0.75 13.11
CA LEU A 26 -8.71 0.56 12.83
C LEU A 26 -9.60 0.64 14.07
N HIS A 27 -9.09 0.25 15.24
CA HIS A 27 -9.88 0.20 16.50
C HIS A 27 -9.76 1.49 17.33
N CYS A 28 -8.60 2.14 17.27
CA CYS A 28 -8.27 3.33 18.06
C CYS A 28 -7.65 4.43 17.19
N PRO A 29 -8.38 4.97 16.19
CA PRO A 29 -7.81 5.94 15.23
C PRO A 29 -7.31 7.23 15.89
N ALA A 30 -7.90 7.64 17.03
CA ALA A 30 -7.45 8.82 17.78
C ALA A 30 -6.03 8.69 18.37
N GLU A 31 -5.59 7.46 18.63
CA GLU A 31 -4.26 7.17 19.19
C GLU A 31 -3.18 7.09 18.11
N VAL A 32 -3.58 7.10 16.84
CA VAL A 32 -2.66 7.01 15.71
C VAL A 32 -2.30 8.40 15.21
N GLY A 33 -1.22 8.93 15.80
CA GLY A 33 -0.68 10.22 15.42
C GLY A 33 0.12 10.21 14.11
N LYS A 34 0.41 11.40 13.58
CA LYS A 34 1.21 11.64 12.36
C LYS A 34 2.56 10.90 12.36
N ARG A 35 3.19 10.74 13.53
CA ARG A 35 4.46 10.00 13.68
C ARG A 35 4.33 8.54 13.23
N THR A 36 3.21 7.89 13.52
CA THR A 36 2.97 6.51 13.12
C THR A 36 2.93 6.37 11.60
N VAL A 37 2.23 7.30 10.94
CA VAL A 37 2.17 7.33 9.48
C VAL A 37 3.56 7.53 8.89
N LEU A 38 4.32 8.52 9.38
CA LEU A 38 5.70 8.77 8.92
C LEU A 38 6.63 7.58 9.12
N LEU A 39 6.47 6.81 10.20
CA LEU A 39 7.26 5.59 10.41
C LEU A 39 6.94 4.53 9.36
N VAL A 40 5.65 4.30 9.05
CA VAL A 40 5.26 3.36 7.99
C VAL A 40 5.71 3.87 6.62
N GLU A 41 5.61 5.17 6.36
CA GLU A 41 6.15 5.81 5.16
C GLU A 41 7.64 5.54 5.00
N SER A 42 8.45 5.74 6.05
CA SER A 42 9.90 5.55 6.01
C SER A 42 10.32 4.12 5.64
N LEU A 43 9.46 3.13 5.92
CA LEU A 43 9.68 1.75 5.51
C LEU A 43 9.43 1.55 4.01
N LEU A 44 8.52 2.32 3.44
CA LEU A 44 8.18 2.29 2.02
C LEU A 44 9.08 3.22 1.19
N THR A 45 9.61 4.28 1.79
CA THR A 45 10.52 5.27 1.19
C THR A 45 11.94 5.11 1.72
N VAL A 46 12.81 4.42 0.99
CA VAL A 46 14.25 4.44 1.28
C VAL A 46 14.76 5.86 0.97
N HIS A 47 15.46 6.50 1.91
CA HIS A 47 15.96 7.88 1.78
C HIS A 47 16.73 8.07 0.47
N SER A 48 16.27 8.98 -0.40
CA SER A 48 17.13 9.57 -1.42
C SER A 48 17.80 10.79 -0.80
N ASP A 49 19.04 10.63 -0.35
CA ASP A 49 19.87 11.72 0.22
C ASP A 49 20.40 12.70 -0.85
N LYS A 50 19.69 12.86 -1.97
CA LYS A 50 20.01 13.89 -2.98
C LYS A 50 18.74 14.46 -3.60
N LEU A 51 18.25 15.55 -3.00
CA LEU A 51 17.57 16.59 -3.76
C LEU A 51 18.06 17.95 -3.26
N ALA A 52 19.25 18.33 -3.71
CA ALA A 52 19.64 19.74 -3.78
C ALA A 52 19.26 20.24 -5.19
N GLU A 53 18.47 21.32 -5.21
CA GLU A 53 18.25 22.28 -6.31
C GLU A 53 17.46 21.82 -7.55
N CYS A 54 16.15 22.12 -7.59
CA CYS A 54 15.54 23.22 -8.37
C CYS A 54 14.00 23.07 -8.51
N PRO A 55 13.25 24.16 -8.79
CA PRO A 55 11.82 24.28 -8.48
C PRO A 55 10.87 24.04 -9.66
N GLU A 56 9.62 23.76 -9.28
CA GLU A 56 8.36 23.75 -10.04
C GLU A 56 7.96 22.46 -10.79
N GLU A 57 6.66 22.14 -10.60
CA GLU A 57 5.81 21.06 -11.14
C GLU A 57 5.88 19.65 -10.51
N LEU A 58 4.89 19.42 -9.62
CA LEU A 58 4.19 18.19 -9.19
C LEU A 58 4.96 16.88 -8.93
N PRO A 59 4.63 16.15 -7.83
CA PRO A 59 5.50 15.13 -7.26
C PRO A 59 5.44 13.79 -8.03
N ALA A 60 6.22 13.69 -9.10
CA ALA A 60 6.64 12.42 -9.70
C ALA A 60 7.65 11.63 -8.83
N LEU A 61 7.79 11.97 -7.54
CA LEU A 61 8.86 11.47 -6.66
C LEU A 61 8.48 10.28 -5.78
N LEU A 62 7.26 9.73 -5.87
CA LEU A 62 6.85 8.53 -5.13
C LEU A 62 6.84 7.29 -6.02
N SER A 63 7.90 7.13 -6.81
CA SER A 63 8.12 5.89 -7.54
C SER A 63 8.66 4.82 -6.59
N LEU A 64 7.80 3.86 -6.24
CA LEU A 64 8.20 2.56 -5.69
C LEU A 64 9.12 1.77 -6.65
N SER A 65 9.50 2.30 -7.83
CA SER A 65 10.47 1.66 -8.72
C SER A 65 11.92 2.16 -8.54
N GLN A 66 12.19 3.10 -7.61
CA GLN A 66 13.55 3.63 -7.35
C GLN A 66 14.37 2.78 -6.36
N PHE A 67 13.90 1.59 -5.99
CA PHE A 67 14.61 0.71 -5.07
C PHE A 67 15.89 0.15 -5.69
N LYS A 68 17.06 0.60 -5.23
CA LYS A 68 18.23 -0.30 -5.18
C LYS A 68 19.11 -0.10 -3.95
N GLU A 69 19.48 -1.26 -3.41
CA GLU A 69 20.56 -1.64 -2.47
C GLU A 69 20.39 -1.53 -0.94
N ASN A 70 19.22 -1.11 -0.43
CA ASN A 70 18.77 -1.44 0.94
C ASN A 70 17.25 -1.64 0.99
N SER A 71 16.69 -2.37 0.01
CA SER A 71 15.25 -2.62 -0.04
C SER A 71 14.82 -3.60 1.06
N LEU A 72 13.83 -3.22 1.87
CA LEU A 72 13.19 -4.14 2.81
C LEU A 72 12.77 -5.46 2.12
N PRO A 73 12.77 -6.60 2.83
CA PRO A 73 12.27 -7.85 2.30
C PRO A 73 10.84 -7.69 1.76
N CYS A 74 10.51 -8.36 0.64
CA CYS A 74 9.22 -8.24 -0.03
C CYS A 74 8.04 -8.49 0.92
N ARG A 75 8.22 -9.41 1.88
CA ARG A 75 7.23 -9.69 2.92
C ARG A 75 6.98 -8.48 3.83
N VAL A 76 8.02 -7.77 4.27
CA VAL A 76 7.87 -6.57 5.11
C VAL A 76 7.19 -5.47 4.31
N LYS A 77 7.58 -5.26 3.04
CA LYS A 77 6.92 -4.29 2.15
C LYS A 77 5.43 -4.60 2.00
N ALA A 78 5.07 -5.85 1.76
CA ALA A 78 3.68 -6.27 1.62
C ALA A 78 2.84 -5.96 2.89
N HIS A 79 3.42 -6.15 4.08
CA HIS A 79 2.74 -5.80 5.34
C HIS A 79 2.72 -4.30 5.62
N ALA A 80 3.76 -3.57 5.21
CA ALA A 80 3.81 -2.12 5.34
C ALA A 80 2.73 -1.46 4.45
N VAL A 81 2.52 -1.95 3.24
CA VAL A 81 1.45 -1.49 2.34
C VAL A 81 0.07 -1.78 2.92
N ILE A 82 -0.19 -2.98 3.47
CA ILE A 82 -1.44 -3.27 4.20
C ILE A 82 -1.65 -2.29 5.36
N THR A 83 -0.60 -2.05 6.14
CA THR A 83 -0.65 -1.13 7.28
C THR A 83 -0.99 0.27 6.82
N LEU A 84 -0.37 0.75 5.75
CA LEU A 84 -0.66 2.05 5.16
C LEU A 84 -2.10 2.14 4.63
N GLY A 85 -2.61 1.09 3.98
CA GLY A 85 -4.01 1.01 3.56
C GLY A 85 -4.98 1.13 4.74
N LYS A 86 -4.69 0.44 5.86
CA LYS A 86 -5.48 0.54 7.09
C LYS A 86 -5.42 1.94 7.73
N LEU A 87 -4.30 2.64 7.62
CA LEU A 87 -4.19 4.05 8.03
C LEU A 87 -5.02 4.96 7.12
N CYS A 88 -5.01 4.72 5.80
CA CYS A 88 -5.82 5.47 4.83
C CYS A 88 -7.32 5.33 5.11
N LEU A 89 -7.79 4.15 5.54
CA LEU A 89 -9.18 3.95 5.94
C LEU A 89 -9.64 4.92 7.05
N GLN A 90 -8.72 5.42 7.88
CA GLN A 90 -9.02 6.31 8.99
C GLN A 90 -8.88 7.80 8.65
N HIS A 91 -8.12 8.15 7.62
CA HIS A 91 -7.74 9.54 7.33
C HIS A 91 -7.82 9.83 5.82
N GLU A 92 -8.79 10.65 5.42
CA GLU A 92 -9.01 11.04 4.01
C GLU A 92 -7.79 11.72 3.38
N GLU A 93 -7.06 12.53 4.14
CA GLU A 93 -5.82 13.19 3.71
C GLU A 93 -4.75 12.19 3.23
N LEU A 94 -4.71 10.99 3.81
CA LEU A 94 -3.81 9.92 3.37
C LEU A 94 -4.31 9.26 2.09
N VAL A 95 -5.62 9.12 1.92
CA VAL A 95 -6.23 8.55 0.71
C VAL A 95 -5.84 9.39 -0.51
N GLN A 96 -6.01 10.71 -0.42
CA GLN A 96 -5.63 11.64 -1.50
C GLN A 96 -4.12 11.57 -1.82
N LYS A 97 -3.28 11.42 -0.80
CA LYS A 97 -1.82 11.28 -0.95
C LYS A 97 -1.42 9.95 -1.59
N TYR A 98 -2.07 8.85 -1.25
CA TYR A 98 -1.59 7.50 -1.57
C TYR A 98 -2.29 6.79 -2.72
N LEU A 99 -3.52 7.17 -3.09
CA LEU A 99 -4.19 6.57 -4.25
C LEU A 99 -3.35 6.64 -5.55
N PRO A 100 -2.71 7.77 -5.91
CA PRO A 100 -1.84 7.80 -7.09
C PRO A 100 -0.66 6.83 -6.99
N VAL A 101 -0.11 6.65 -5.79
CA VAL A 101 1.01 5.74 -5.53
C VAL A 101 0.57 4.29 -5.68
N PHE A 102 -0.58 3.94 -5.13
CA PHE A 102 -1.17 2.61 -5.23
C PHE A 102 -1.53 2.25 -6.66
N ALA A 103 -2.17 3.16 -7.39
CA ALA A 103 -2.54 2.98 -8.79
C ALA A 103 -1.32 2.71 -9.67
N ARG A 104 -0.26 3.51 -9.50
CA ARG A 104 1.01 3.30 -10.21
C ARG A 104 1.62 1.95 -9.89
N GLU A 105 1.62 1.54 -8.62
CA GLU A 105 2.20 0.26 -8.22
C GLU A 105 1.40 -0.95 -8.74
N LEU A 106 0.09 -0.83 -8.93
CA LEU A 106 -0.70 -1.84 -9.63
C LEU A 106 -0.30 -1.97 -11.11
N GLU A 107 0.06 -0.86 -11.76
CA GLU A 107 0.43 -0.85 -13.18
C GLU A 107 1.85 -1.36 -13.45
N VAL A 108 2.83 -0.94 -12.64
CA VAL A 108 4.26 -1.19 -12.92
C VAL A 108 4.98 -2.03 -11.87
N GLY A 109 4.34 -2.33 -10.74
CA GLY A 109 4.96 -3.08 -9.65
C GLY A 109 5.28 -4.53 -10.03
N THR A 110 6.42 -5.04 -9.60
CA THR A 110 6.85 -6.42 -9.91
C THR A 110 6.45 -7.42 -8.81
N GLU A 111 6.30 -6.94 -7.58
CA GLU A 111 6.04 -7.77 -6.40
C GLU A 111 4.58 -8.22 -6.31
N VAL A 112 4.34 -9.51 -6.58
CA VAL A 112 3.00 -10.12 -6.61
C VAL A 112 2.23 -9.88 -5.30
N ALA A 113 2.89 -10.09 -4.16
CA ALA A 113 2.26 -9.90 -2.85
C ALA A 113 1.85 -8.44 -2.60
N VAL A 114 2.63 -7.48 -3.08
CA VAL A 114 2.32 -6.04 -2.94
C VAL A 114 1.13 -5.69 -3.83
N ARG A 115 1.15 -6.04 -5.11
CA ARG A 115 0.04 -5.79 -6.04
C ARG A 115 -1.27 -6.43 -5.56
N ASN A 116 -1.22 -7.69 -5.13
CA ASN A 116 -2.39 -8.40 -4.62
C ASN A 116 -3.01 -7.68 -3.40
N ASN A 117 -2.17 -7.21 -2.47
CA ASN A 117 -2.63 -6.46 -1.31
C ASN A 117 -3.21 -5.09 -1.69
N LEU A 118 -2.65 -4.42 -2.70
CA LEU A 118 -3.15 -3.15 -3.19
C LEU A 118 -4.54 -3.26 -3.81
N VAL A 119 -4.84 -4.34 -4.53
CA VAL A 119 -6.19 -4.61 -5.02
C VAL A 119 -7.19 -4.63 -3.86
N VAL A 120 -6.86 -5.33 -2.77
CA VAL A 120 -7.71 -5.40 -1.58
C VAL A 120 -7.89 -4.02 -0.95
N ILE A 121 -6.78 -3.31 -0.72
CA ILE A 121 -6.79 -1.97 -0.10
C ILE A 121 -7.61 -0.98 -0.92
N MET A 122 -7.40 -0.90 -2.24
CA MET A 122 -8.13 0.04 -3.08
C MET A 122 -9.62 -0.28 -3.11
N CYS A 123 -10.01 -1.56 -3.08
CA CYS A 123 -11.42 -1.94 -2.95
C CYS A 123 -12.00 -1.58 -1.58
N ASP A 124 -11.28 -1.80 -0.48
CA ASP A 124 -11.74 -1.35 0.85
C ASP A 124 -11.94 0.17 0.89
N LEU A 125 -11.06 0.92 0.23
CA LEU A 125 -11.18 2.37 0.10
C LEU A 125 -12.39 2.77 -0.76
N CYS A 126 -12.77 2.00 -1.78
CA CYS A 126 -14.01 2.25 -2.54
C CYS A 126 -15.24 2.27 -1.64
N VAL A 127 -15.27 1.44 -0.60
CA VAL A 127 -16.41 1.36 0.33
C VAL A 127 -16.55 2.62 1.18
N ARG A 128 -15.43 3.24 1.56
CA ARG A 128 -15.41 4.36 2.50
C ARG A 128 -15.26 5.74 1.84
N TYR A 129 -14.60 5.80 0.70
CA TYR A 129 -14.23 7.03 -0.01
C TYR A 129 -14.59 6.96 -1.50
N THR A 130 -15.79 6.43 -1.81
CA THR A 130 -16.24 6.13 -3.17
C THR A 130 -15.95 7.25 -4.18
N THR A 131 -16.31 8.50 -3.85
CA THR A 131 -16.12 9.65 -4.75
C THR A 131 -14.64 9.90 -5.10
N ILE A 132 -13.71 9.61 -4.20
CA ILE A 132 -12.28 9.83 -4.42
C ILE A 132 -11.69 8.68 -5.24
N VAL A 133 -12.11 7.44 -4.94
CA VAL A 133 -11.54 6.23 -5.55
C VAL A 133 -12.12 5.92 -6.94
N ASP A 134 -13.29 6.48 -7.28
CA ASP A 134 -13.98 6.22 -8.56
C ASP A 134 -13.07 6.39 -9.79
N HIS A 135 -12.23 7.42 -9.79
CA HIS A 135 -11.25 7.68 -10.85
C HIS A 135 -10.17 6.59 -11.02
N TYR A 136 -9.99 5.74 -10.01
CA TYR A 136 -9.00 4.67 -9.97
C TYR A 136 -9.60 3.27 -10.19
N ILE A 137 -10.92 3.15 -10.34
CA ILE A 137 -11.58 1.88 -10.70
C ILE A 137 -10.98 1.25 -11.97
N PRO A 138 -10.59 2.00 -13.02
CA PRO A 138 -9.90 1.43 -14.17
C PRO A 138 -8.57 0.75 -13.82
N ASN A 139 -7.78 1.31 -12.90
CA ASN A 139 -6.53 0.71 -12.43
C ASN A 139 -6.77 -0.64 -11.74
N ILE A 140 -7.79 -0.70 -10.87
CA ILE A 140 -8.18 -1.95 -10.19
C ILE A 140 -8.68 -2.97 -11.22
N SER A 141 -9.54 -2.54 -12.15
CA SER A 141 -10.13 -3.41 -13.17
C SER A 141 -9.09 -3.99 -14.14
N ALA A 142 -8.02 -3.24 -14.42
CA ALA A 142 -6.92 -3.71 -15.24
C ALA A 142 -6.23 -4.97 -14.65
N CYS A 143 -6.26 -5.14 -13.32
CA CYS A 143 -5.70 -6.31 -12.64
C CYS A 143 -6.43 -7.63 -12.97
N LEU A 144 -7.64 -7.59 -13.56
CA LEU A 144 -8.28 -8.78 -14.15
C LEU A 144 -7.46 -9.38 -15.30
N ARG A 145 -6.52 -8.62 -15.86
CA ARG A 145 -5.58 -9.04 -16.91
C ARG A 145 -4.14 -9.16 -16.41
N ASP A 146 -3.91 -9.17 -15.09
CA ASP A 146 -2.56 -9.37 -14.53
C ASP A 146 -1.97 -10.71 -15.01
N ASN A 147 -0.65 -10.75 -15.16
CA ASN A 147 0.08 -11.96 -15.56
C ASN A 147 -0.11 -13.10 -14.54
N GLU A 148 -0.24 -12.75 -13.26
CA GLU A 148 -0.37 -13.72 -12.16
C GLU A 148 -1.83 -14.10 -11.89
N ALA A 149 -2.11 -15.40 -11.87
CA ALA A 149 -3.46 -15.92 -11.67
C ALA A 149 -4.08 -15.50 -10.33
N VAL A 150 -3.26 -15.45 -9.27
CA VAL A 150 -3.69 -15.08 -7.92
C VAL A 150 -4.24 -13.65 -7.88
N ILE A 151 -3.63 -12.71 -8.62
CA ILE A 151 -4.08 -11.32 -8.67
C ILE A 151 -5.38 -11.23 -9.47
N ARG A 152 -5.50 -11.96 -10.59
CA ARG A 152 -6.74 -11.98 -11.38
C ARG A 152 -7.92 -12.50 -10.56
N GLU A 153 -7.72 -13.61 -9.83
CA GLU A 153 -8.74 -14.21 -8.97
C GLU A 153 -9.13 -13.25 -7.83
N GLN A 154 -8.14 -12.68 -7.13
CA GLN A 154 -8.40 -11.70 -6.07
C GLN A 154 -9.17 -10.49 -6.60
N THR A 155 -8.79 -9.96 -7.75
CA THR A 155 -9.45 -8.81 -8.37
C THR A 155 -10.91 -9.13 -8.70
N LEU A 156 -11.17 -10.31 -9.28
CA LEU A 156 -12.54 -10.74 -9.57
C LEU A 156 -13.40 -10.83 -8.31
N ILE A 157 -12.87 -11.43 -7.24
CA ILE A 157 -13.57 -11.55 -5.96
C ILE A 157 -13.86 -10.16 -5.38
N MET A 158 -12.87 -9.28 -5.32
CA MET A 158 -13.04 -7.95 -4.73
C MET A 158 -14.02 -7.07 -5.52
N LEU A 159 -13.95 -7.07 -6.85
CA LEU A 159 -14.90 -6.33 -7.69
C LEU A 159 -16.32 -6.90 -7.56
N THR A 160 -16.47 -8.23 -7.47
CA THR A 160 -17.77 -8.86 -7.23
C THR A 160 -18.34 -8.44 -5.87
N ASN A 161 -17.51 -8.36 -4.84
CA ASN A 161 -17.94 -7.89 -3.51
C ASN A 161 -18.39 -6.42 -3.56
N LEU A 162 -17.69 -5.55 -4.28
CA LEU A 162 -18.09 -4.14 -4.44
C LEU A 162 -19.45 -4.01 -5.14
N LEU A 163 -19.72 -4.84 -6.14
CA LEU A 163 -21.02 -4.90 -6.82
C LEU A 163 -22.14 -5.36 -5.89
N GLN A 164 -21.88 -6.35 -5.04
CA GLN A 164 -22.87 -6.85 -4.06
C GLN A 164 -23.24 -5.79 -3.01
N VAL A 165 -22.30 -4.93 -2.63
CA VAL A 165 -22.54 -3.82 -1.67
C VAL A 165 -23.23 -2.62 -2.35
N GLY A 166 -23.32 -2.61 -3.69
CA GLY A 166 -24.05 -1.58 -4.45
C GLY A 166 -23.24 -0.30 -4.71
N ILE A 167 -21.92 -0.39 -4.73
CA ILE A 167 -21.01 0.77 -4.85
C ILE A 167 -20.57 1.02 -6.30
N VAL A 168 -20.79 0.07 -7.21
CA VAL A 168 -20.45 0.21 -8.63
C VAL A 168 -21.74 0.19 -9.47
N LEU A 169 -22.21 1.38 -9.85
CA LEU A 169 -23.19 1.65 -10.90
C LEU A 169 -22.87 2.98 -11.60
#